data_AF-A0A7K4GTB3-F1
#
_entry.id   AF-A0A7K4GTB3-F1
#
_cell.length_a   1.000
_cell.length_b   1.000
_cell.length_c   1.000
_cell.angle_alpha   90.00
_cell.angle_beta   90.00
_cell.angle_gamma   90.00
#
_symmetry.space_group_name_H-M   'P 1'
#
loop_
_entity.id
_entity.type
_entity.pdbx_description
1 polymer ?
#
loop_
_entity_poly.entity_id
_entity_poly.type
_entity_poly.pdbx_seq_one_letter_code
_entity_poly.pdbx_strand_id
1 'polypeptide(L)'
;MNATLNPNTIYRKILQNEIKTIEGIEYLISIIEKSDKTSARLQSLEILYKLKAHDSIVFKSLETCIISDENEEIRIISAQIVIEFYLQDGKECLQWALLNDKSSLFLKSLGKLLSDPKKDQYETLYSVYLQRLEKIAEKLEIVSEEVPFLLDLELNIDNYNSFNWSSNSKLIYDDDVMFRIQDQHILELSISLRNQLPSSIMLLKNLKILDLSCNNLTDLPNSLSDLTKLESLDLSWNDFKIIPTVLNELKSIEKINIQNNLIHI
;
A
#
# COMPACT_ATOMS: atom_id res chain seq x y z
N MET A 1 -14.56 39.39 -15.36
CA MET A 1 -14.82 38.10 -16.02
C MET A 1 -13.56 37.24 -15.88
N ASN A 2 -13.42 36.54 -14.76
CA ASN A 2 -12.31 35.61 -14.56
C ASN A 2 -12.61 34.35 -15.36
N ALA A 3 -12.08 34.27 -16.59
CA ALA A 3 -11.99 33.00 -17.26
C ALA A 3 -11.14 32.09 -16.36
N THR A 4 -11.78 31.14 -15.71
CA THR A 4 -11.13 30.09 -14.94
C THR A 4 -10.22 29.34 -15.92
N LEU A 5 -8.93 29.68 -15.91
CA LEU A 5 -7.95 29.06 -16.78
C LEU A 5 -7.89 27.57 -16.45
N ASN A 6 -8.33 26.75 -17.40
CA ASN A 6 -8.26 25.30 -17.31
C ASN A 6 -6.78 24.87 -17.27
N PRO A 7 -6.36 23.95 -16.37
CA PRO A 7 -4.98 23.47 -16.29
C PRO A 7 -4.40 23.03 -17.64
N ASN A 8 -5.18 22.32 -18.45
CA ASN A 8 -4.74 21.86 -19.78
C ASN A 8 -4.55 23.00 -20.79
N THR A 9 -5.28 24.11 -20.62
CA THR A 9 -5.07 25.31 -21.42
C THR A 9 -3.77 25.99 -21.00
N ILE A 10 -3.50 26.09 -19.70
CA ILE A 10 -2.22 26.62 -19.18
C ILE A 10 -1.06 25.79 -19.74
N TYR A 11 -1.13 24.47 -19.64
CA TYR A 11 -0.09 23.58 -20.13
C TYR A 11 0.18 23.74 -21.64
N ARG A 12 -0.88 23.81 -22.45
CA ARG A 12 -0.76 24.06 -23.89
C ARG A 12 -0.06 25.39 -24.18
N LYS A 13 -0.42 26.45 -23.46
CA LYS A 13 0.21 27.77 -23.60
C LYS A 13 1.69 27.77 -23.23
N ILE A 14 2.07 27.02 -22.18
CA ILE A 14 3.49 26.82 -21.83
C ILE A 14 4.23 26.14 -23.00
N LEU A 15 3.68 25.04 -23.52
CA LEU A 15 4.31 24.30 -24.63
C LEU A 15 4.43 25.11 -25.93
N GLN A 16 3.48 26.02 -26.16
CA GLN A 16 3.46 26.94 -27.31
C GLN A 16 4.31 28.20 -27.08
N ASN A 17 4.98 28.33 -25.93
CA ASN A 17 5.71 29.53 -25.49
C ASN A 17 4.85 30.81 -25.48
N GLU A 18 3.52 30.69 -25.31
CA GLU A 18 2.61 31.83 -25.19
C GLU A 18 2.70 32.49 -23.81
N ILE A 19 3.06 31.70 -22.78
CA ILE A 19 3.34 32.18 -21.42
C ILE A 19 4.66 31.57 -20.93
N LYS A 20 5.32 32.24 -19.99
CA LYS A 20 6.55 31.70 -19.39
C LYS A 20 6.22 30.50 -18.51
N THR A 21 7.13 29.51 -18.44
CA THR A 21 6.94 28.32 -17.59
C THR A 21 6.69 28.68 -16.13
N ILE A 22 7.41 29.67 -15.59
CA ILE A 22 7.26 30.09 -14.19
C ILE A 22 5.87 30.68 -13.91
N GLU A 23 5.38 31.53 -14.80
CA GLU A 23 4.03 32.12 -14.74
C GLU A 23 2.95 31.03 -14.86
N GLY A 24 3.17 30.07 -15.75
CA GLY A 24 2.31 28.90 -15.88
C GLY A 24 2.24 28.07 -14.59
N ILE A 25 3.39 27.82 -13.95
CA ILE A 25 3.48 27.12 -12.67
C ILE A 25 2.72 27.88 -11.56
N GLU A 26 2.89 29.20 -11.47
CA GLU A 26 2.15 30.04 -10.50
C GLU A 26 0.63 29.92 -10.67
N TYR A 27 0.13 29.89 -11.92
CA TYR A 27 -1.29 29.65 -12.17
C TYR A 27 -1.76 28.26 -11.72
N LEU A 28 -0.96 27.23 -11.98
CA LEU A 28 -1.29 25.85 -11.57
C LEU A 28 -1.33 25.73 -10.05
N ILE A 29 -0.36 26.33 -9.34
CA ILE A 29 -0.34 26.40 -7.87
C ILE A 29 -1.59 27.11 -7.34
N SER A 30 -1.95 28.26 -7.92
CA SER A 30 -3.17 28.96 -7.52
C SER A 30 -4.43 28.13 -7.75
N ILE A 31 -4.47 27.22 -8.73
CA ILE A 31 -5.58 26.29 -8.93
C ILE A 31 -5.58 25.22 -7.85
N ILE A 32 -4.42 24.64 -7.53
CA ILE A 32 -4.26 23.63 -6.48
C ILE A 32 -4.73 24.16 -5.12
N GLU A 33 -4.40 25.41 -4.79
CA GLU A 33 -4.69 25.98 -3.47
C GLU A 33 -6.13 26.51 -3.31
N LYS A 34 -6.74 27.00 -4.39
CA LYS A 34 -7.98 27.80 -4.30
C LYS A 34 -9.18 27.21 -5.03
N SER A 35 -9.00 26.17 -5.85
CA SER A 35 -10.12 25.60 -6.59
C SER A 35 -10.88 24.58 -5.76
N ASP A 36 -12.21 24.67 -5.74
CA ASP A 36 -13.06 23.62 -5.15
C ASP A 36 -13.18 22.37 -6.06
N LYS A 37 -12.68 22.44 -7.30
CA LYS A 37 -12.80 21.35 -8.27
C LYS A 37 -11.61 20.40 -8.17
N THR A 38 -11.77 19.27 -7.48
CA THR A 38 -10.74 18.23 -7.35
C THR A 38 -10.12 17.84 -8.69
N SER A 39 -10.90 17.69 -9.75
CA SER A 39 -10.40 17.36 -11.09
C SER A 39 -9.45 18.41 -11.67
N ALA A 40 -9.67 19.70 -11.41
CA ALA A 40 -8.77 20.76 -11.84
C ALA A 40 -7.46 20.74 -11.03
N ARG A 41 -7.56 20.48 -9.72
CA ARG A 41 -6.40 20.38 -8.83
C ARG A 41 -5.50 19.18 -9.20
N LEU A 42 -6.10 18.00 -9.43
CA LEU A 42 -5.39 16.80 -9.88
C LEU A 42 -4.69 17.03 -11.22
N GLN A 43 -5.39 17.62 -12.20
CA GLN A 43 -4.79 17.99 -13.49
C GLN A 43 -3.61 18.94 -13.32
N SER A 44 -3.72 19.93 -12.43
CA SER A 44 -2.61 20.84 -12.15
C SER A 44 -1.40 20.10 -11.58
N LEU A 45 -1.57 19.19 -10.62
CA LEU A 45 -0.49 18.37 -10.07
C LEU A 45 0.18 17.50 -11.14
N GLU A 46 -0.60 16.84 -12.00
CA GLU A 46 -0.07 16.06 -13.12
C GLU A 46 0.77 16.91 -14.08
N ILE A 47 0.33 18.14 -14.34
CA ILE A 47 1.07 19.07 -15.20
C ILE A 47 2.36 19.51 -14.53
N LEU A 48 2.34 19.81 -13.22
CA LEU A 48 3.57 20.11 -12.46
C LEU A 48 4.57 18.95 -12.55
N TYR A 49 4.09 17.71 -12.44
CA TYR A 49 4.91 16.51 -12.63
C TYR A 49 5.50 16.43 -14.05
N LYS A 50 4.67 16.60 -15.09
CA LYS A 50 5.11 16.60 -16.50
C LYS A 50 6.14 17.68 -16.82
N LEU A 51 6.01 18.85 -16.19
CA LEU A 51 6.94 19.96 -16.32
C LEU A 51 8.21 19.77 -15.50
N LYS A 52 8.27 18.77 -14.61
CA LYS A 52 9.34 18.57 -13.62
C LYS A 52 9.60 19.85 -12.82
N ALA A 53 8.52 20.51 -12.40
CA ALA A 53 8.60 21.77 -11.68
C ALA A 53 9.35 21.56 -10.36
N HIS A 54 10.51 22.18 -10.23
CA HIS A 54 11.40 22.07 -9.07
C HIS A 54 11.70 23.45 -8.48
N ASP A 55 10.83 23.92 -7.59
CA ASP A 55 10.92 25.24 -6.94
C ASP A 55 10.34 25.19 -5.50
N SER A 56 10.81 26.07 -4.62
CA SER A 56 10.40 26.09 -3.21
C SER A 56 8.92 26.42 -3.01
N ILE A 57 8.32 27.23 -3.88
CA ILE A 57 6.89 27.57 -3.84
C ILE A 57 6.06 26.33 -4.20
N VAL A 58 6.49 25.59 -5.22
CA VAL A 58 5.85 24.32 -5.61
C VAL A 58 5.91 23.33 -4.44
N PHE A 59 7.09 23.15 -3.83
CA PHE A 59 7.24 22.28 -2.67
C PHE A 59 6.29 22.67 -1.52
N LYS A 60 6.18 23.96 -1.18
CA LYS A 60 5.32 24.39 -0.08
C LYS A 60 3.84 24.08 -0.32
N SER A 61 3.40 24.22 -1.57
CA SER A 61 2.04 23.87 -1.98
C SER A 61 1.79 22.36 -1.86
N LEU A 62 2.76 21.54 -2.33
CA LEU A 62 2.71 20.07 -2.21
C LEU A 62 2.71 19.59 -0.75
N GLU A 63 3.57 20.18 0.09
CA GLU A 63 3.63 19.90 1.52
C GLU A 63 2.28 20.14 2.20
N THR A 64 1.65 21.28 1.90
CA THR A 64 0.33 21.62 2.45
C THR A 64 -0.72 20.59 2.03
N CYS A 65 -0.69 20.17 0.75
CA CYS A 65 -1.57 19.11 0.26
C CYS A 65 -1.34 17.80 1.03
N ILE A 66 -0.10 17.34 1.16
CA ILE A 66 0.23 16.09 1.87
C ILE A 66 -0.25 16.10 3.33
N ILE A 67 -0.10 17.21 4.04
CA ILE A 67 -0.39 17.28 5.48
C ILE A 67 -1.89 17.42 5.75
N SER A 68 -2.62 18.16 4.91
CA SER A 68 -3.92 18.71 5.30
C SER A 68 -5.04 18.63 4.27
N ASP A 69 -4.77 18.17 3.05
CA ASP A 69 -5.84 18.08 2.04
C ASP A 69 -6.89 17.03 2.43
N GLU A 70 -8.17 17.34 2.26
CA GLU A 70 -9.24 16.40 2.53
C GLU A 70 -9.28 15.26 1.49
N ASN A 71 -8.85 15.53 0.25
CA ASN A 71 -8.88 14.55 -0.83
C ASN A 71 -7.61 13.69 -0.85
N GLU A 72 -7.78 12.38 -0.64
CA GLU A 72 -6.66 11.44 -0.59
C GLU A 72 -5.89 11.30 -1.91
N GLU A 73 -6.54 11.39 -3.08
CA GLU A 73 -5.83 11.35 -4.37
C GLU A 73 -4.89 12.55 -4.54
N ILE A 74 -5.32 13.74 -4.10
CA ILE A 74 -4.46 14.94 -4.08
C ILE A 74 -3.24 14.71 -3.20
N ARG A 75 -3.42 14.10 -2.02
CA ARG A 75 -2.31 13.76 -1.12
C ARG A 75 -1.35 12.75 -1.77
N ILE A 76 -1.89 11.69 -2.39
CA ILE A 76 -1.10 10.65 -3.08
C ILE A 76 -0.22 11.25 -4.18
N ILE A 77 -0.81 12.01 -5.10
CA ILE A 77 -0.05 12.61 -6.21
C ILE A 77 0.96 13.62 -5.68
N SER A 78 0.59 14.41 -4.68
CA SER A 78 1.52 15.38 -4.08
C SER A 78 2.73 14.68 -3.44
N ALA A 79 2.50 13.60 -2.70
CA ALA A 79 3.57 12.80 -2.13
C ALA A 79 4.45 12.12 -3.20
N GLN A 80 3.85 11.63 -4.29
CA GLN A 80 4.62 11.09 -5.41
C GLN A 80 5.56 12.12 -6.02
N ILE A 81 5.08 13.35 -6.25
CA ILE A 81 5.90 14.46 -6.75
C ILE A 81 7.02 14.79 -5.76
N VAL A 82 6.72 14.83 -4.46
CA VAL A 82 7.72 15.09 -3.41
C VAL A 82 8.78 13.99 -3.34
N ILE A 83 8.39 12.71 -3.41
CA ILE A 83 9.32 11.58 -3.40
C ILE A 83 10.26 11.64 -4.62
N GLU A 84 9.74 11.98 -5.80
CA GLU A 84 10.52 11.97 -7.04
C GLU A 84 11.44 13.18 -7.17
N PHE A 85 10.99 14.36 -6.77
CA PHE A 85 11.71 15.62 -7.03
C PHE A 85 12.21 16.33 -5.78
N TYR A 86 11.62 16.12 -4.60
CA TYR A 86 11.90 16.89 -3.38
C TYR A 86 12.22 16.02 -2.17
N LEU A 87 12.74 14.81 -2.38
CA LEU A 87 12.87 13.81 -1.30
C LEU A 87 13.63 14.33 -0.08
N GLN A 88 14.68 15.12 -0.26
CA GLN A 88 15.49 15.63 0.85
C GLN A 88 14.70 16.62 1.72
N ASP A 89 13.99 17.55 1.10
CA ASP A 89 13.18 18.57 1.80
C ASP A 89 11.87 17.98 2.34
N GLY A 90 11.32 16.98 1.64
CA GLY A 90 10.03 16.36 1.94
C GLY A 90 10.04 15.25 2.99
N LYS A 91 11.19 14.89 3.57
CA LYS A 91 11.24 13.77 4.53
C LYS A 91 10.31 14.00 5.72
N GLU A 92 10.35 15.19 6.31
CA GLU A 92 9.60 15.48 7.53
C GLU A 92 8.08 15.44 7.28
N CYS A 93 7.60 16.02 6.18
CA CYS A 93 6.17 16.01 5.87
C CYS A 93 5.66 14.60 5.51
N LEU A 94 6.46 13.81 4.78
CA LEU A 94 6.14 12.42 4.47
C LEU A 94 6.13 11.55 5.75
N GLN A 95 7.11 11.73 6.64
CA GLN A 95 7.14 11.03 7.94
C GLN A 95 5.92 11.36 8.79
N TRP A 96 5.57 12.65 8.87
CA TRP A 96 4.38 13.08 9.59
C TRP A 96 3.12 12.44 9.00
N ALA A 97 2.99 12.42 7.68
CA ALA A 97 1.84 11.85 7.00
C ALA A 97 1.73 10.33 7.25
N LEU A 98 2.84 9.59 7.16
CA LEU A 98 2.88 8.16 7.50
C LEU A 98 2.38 7.89 8.92
N LEU A 99 2.75 8.73 9.89
CA LEU A 99 2.41 8.50 11.30
C LEU A 99 0.99 8.97 11.69
N ASN A 100 0.40 9.92 10.95
CA ASN A 100 -0.81 10.62 11.39
C ASN A 100 -1.99 10.56 10.40
N ASP A 101 -1.76 10.23 9.14
CA ASP A 101 -2.85 10.11 8.16
C ASP A 101 -3.74 8.90 8.50
N LYS A 102 -5.04 9.05 8.21
CA LYS A 102 -6.07 8.04 8.50
C LYS A 102 -6.54 7.32 7.24
N SER A 103 -6.25 7.84 6.05
CA SER A 103 -6.60 7.20 4.79
C SER A 103 -5.71 5.99 4.55
N SER A 104 -6.32 4.80 4.57
CA SER A 104 -5.67 3.56 4.19
C SER A 104 -5.14 3.61 2.76
N LEU A 105 -5.90 4.21 1.84
CA LEU A 105 -5.50 4.32 0.43
C LEU A 105 -4.23 5.15 0.28
N PHE A 106 -4.15 6.31 0.96
CA PHE A 106 -2.96 7.15 0.94
C PHE A 106 -1.75 6.43 1.53
N LEU A 107 -1.89 5.85 2.72
CA LEU A 107 -0.80 5.15 3.41
C LEU A 107 -0.28 3.94 2.63
N LYS A 108 -1.18 3.11 2.09
CA LYS A 108 -0.83 2.00 1.21
C LYS A 108 -0.10 2.48 -0.04
N SER A 109 -0.58 3.57 -0.65
CA SER A 109 0.06 4.15 -1.85
C SER A 109 1.46 4.65 -1.54
N LEU A 110 1.66 5.33 -0.40
CA LEU A 110 2.98 5.69 0.09
C LEU A 110 3.86 4.45 0.33
N GLY A 111 3.34 3.44 1.02
CA GLY A 111 4.05 2.19 1.28
C GLY A 111 4.54 1.54 -0.01
N LYS A 112 3.69 1.48 -1.06
CA LYS A 112 4.06 0.95 -2.38
C LYS A 112 5.18 1.78 -3.02
N LEU A 113 5.08 3.11 -2.99
CA LEU A 113 6.14 4.00 -3.51
C LEU A 113 7.47 3.82 -2.77
N LEU A 114 7.43 3.61 -1.45
CA LEU A 114 8.62 3.43 -0.61
C LEU A 114 9.21 2.02 -0.68
N SER A 115 8.45 1.03 -1.16
CA SER A 115 8.90 -0.35 -1.36
C SER A 115 9.76 -0.57 -2.61
N ASP A 116 9.93 0.47 -3.45
CA ASP A 116 10.69 0.43 -4.69
C ASP A 116 12.19 0.08 -4.48
N PRO A 117 12.83 -0.69 -5.38
CA PRO A 117 14.26 -1.05 -5.35
C PRO A 117 15.28 0.09 -5.22
N LYS A 118 14.88 1.37 -5.31
CA LYS A 118 15.70 2.52 -4.86
C LYS A 118 15.85 2.64 -3.32
N LYS A 119 15.63 1.53 -2.59
CA LYS A 119 15.47 1.40 -1.13
C LYS A 119 16.47 2.20 -0.28
N ASP A 120 17.72 2.33 -0.70
CA ASP A 120 18.73 3.12 0.04
C ASP A 120 18.31 4.59 0.24
N GLN A 121 17.59 5.18 -0.72
CA GLN A 121 17.14 6.58 -0.63
C GLN A 121 15.92 6.75 0.29
N TYR A 122 15.14 5.68 0.48
CA TYR A 122 13.86 5.69 1.18
C TYR A 122 13.90 4.97 2.53
N GLU A 123 15.05 4.41 2.94
CA GLU A 123 15.19 3.55 4.12
C GLU A 123 14.60 4.18 5.39
N THR A 124 14.85 5.47 5.62
CA THR A 124 14.31 6.20 6.79
C THR A 124 12.79 6.36 6.74
N LEU A 125 12.19 6.51 5.56
CA LEU A 125 10.73 6.60 5.43
C LEU A 125 10.08 5.24 5.57
N TYR A 126 10.71 4.21 5.00
CA TYR A 126 10.27 2.83 5.13
C TYR A 126 10.29 2.36 6.60
N SER A 127 11.33 2.73 7.36
CA SER A 127 11.38 2.41 8.79
C SER A 127 10.28 3.11 9.60
N VAL A 128 9.92 4.35 9.24
CA VAL A 128 8.78 5.05 9.85
C VAL A 128 7.45 4.37 9.50
N TYR A 129 7.30 3.86 8.27
CA TYR A 129 6.12 3.09 7.89
C TYR A 129 6.02 1.78 8.67
N LEU A 130 7.14 1.08 8.90
CA LEU A 130 7.19 -0.09 9.79
C LEU A 130 6.81 0.26 11.24
N GLN A 131 7.36 1.34 11.81
CA GLN A 131 7.02 1.79 13.17
C GLN A 131 5.52 2.10 13.33
N ARG A 132 4.88 2.60 12.28
CA ARG A 132 3.43 2.82 12.27
C ARG A 132 2.69 1.48 12.41
N LEU A 133 3.11 0.45 11.68
CA LEU A 133 2.50 -0.88 11.75
C LEU A 133 2.78 -1.57 13.07
N GLU A 134 3.96 -1.39 13.66
CA GLU A 134 4.29 -1.87 15.01
C GLU A 134 3.30 -1.31 16.04
N LYS A 135 2.99 0.00 15.99
CA LYS A 135 1.97 0.61 16.89
C LYS A 135 0.57 0.05 16.69
N ILE A 136 0.24 -0.44 15.49
CA ILE A 136 -1.04 -1.09 15.23
C ILE A 136 -1.02 -2.50 15.79
N ALA A 137 0.04 -3.27 15.51
CA ALA A 137 0.25 -4.60 16.05
C ALA A 137 0.22 -4.63 17.57
N GLU A 138 0.87 -3.67 18.24
CA GLU A 138 0.82 -3.52 19.71
C GLU A 138 -0.61 -3.39 20.25
N LYS A 139 -1.46 -2.59 19.57
CA LYS A 139 -2.88 -2.43 19.97
C LYS A 139 -3.69 -3.71 19.81
N LEU A 140 -3.24 -4.60 18.94
CA LEU A 140 -3.89 -5.86 18.62
C LEU A 140 -3.25 -7.04 19.34
N GLU A 141 -2.28 -6.75 20.21
CA GLU A 141 -1.47 -7.75 20.89
C GLU A 141 -0.75 -8.69 19.91
N ILE A 142 -0.30 -8.21 18.74
CA ILE A 142 0.52 -8.99 17.81
C ILE A 142 1.99 -8.73 18.10
N VAL A 143 2.81 -9.78 18.17
CA VAL A 143 4.27 -9.64 18.37
C VAL A 143 4.95 -8.94 17.19
N SER A 144 6.04 -8.23 17.45
CA SER A 144 6.72 -7.41 16.43
C SER A 144 7.29 -8.23 15.28
N GLU A 145 7.63 -9.50 15.49
CA GLU A 145 8.17 -10.39 14.46
C GLU A 145 7.17 -10.70 13.33
N GLU A 146 5.86 -10.58 13.59
CA GLU A 146 4.80 -10.83 12.60
C GLU A 146 4.41 -9.54 11.85
N VAL A 147 4.88 -8.36 12.30
CA VAL A 147 4.59 -7.06 11.67
C VAL A 147 5.03 -6.97 10.21
N PRO A 148 6.22 -7.46 9.80
CA PRO A 148 6.62 -7.39 8.40
C PRO A 148 5.69 -8.18 7.47
N PHE A 149 5.03 -9.23 7.96
CA PHE A 149 3.99 -9.92 7.20
C PHE A 149 2.76 -9.03 6.98
N LEU A 150 2.32 -8.31 8.02
CA LEU A 150 1.21 -7.36 7.91
C LEU A 150 1.52 -6.23 6.91
N LEU A 151 2.77 -5.77 6.90
CA LEU A 151 3.25 -4.81 5.91
C LEU A 151 3.13 -5.36 4.49
N ASP A 152 3.70 -6.52 4.22
CA ASP A 152 3.61 -7.15 2.91
C ASP A 152 2.15 -7.37 2.51
N LEU A 153 1.30 -7.72 3.46
CA LEU A 153 -0.13 -7.88 3.22
C LEU A 153 -0.81 -6.55 2.82
N GLU A 154 -0.56 -5.46 3.56
CA GLU A 154 -1.09 -4.12 3.25
C GLU A 154 -0.64 -3.64 1.86
N LEU A 155 0.59 -3.95 1.48
CA LEU A 155 1.14 -3.59 0.17
C LEU A 155 0.55 -4.43 -0.98
N ASN A 156 0.21 -5.69 -0.73
CA ASN A 156 -0.17 -6.64 -1.78
C ASN A 156 -1.67 -6.92 -1.90
N ILE A 157 -2.48 -6.62 -0.88
CA ILE A 157 -3.94 -6.75 -0.97
C ILE A 157 -4.54 -5.53 -1.62
N ASP A 158 -5.30 -5.72 -2.70
CA ASP A 158 -6.03 -4.65 -3.36
C ASP A 158 -7.45 -4.53 -2.83
N ASN A 159 -7.66 -3.64 -1.85
CA ASN A 159 -8.98 -3.07 -1.66
C ASN A 159 -9.01 -1.57 -1.31
N TYR A 160 -10.10 -0.97 -1.78
CA TYR A 160 -10.52 0.44 -1.63
C TYR A 160 -11.10 0.74 -0.24
N ASN A 161 -11.16 -0.25 0.64
CA ASN A 161 -11.70 -0.12 1.98
C ASN A 161 -10.59 -0.17 3.03
N SER A 162 -10.78 0.61 4.09
CA SER A 162 -9.87 0.71 5.21
C SER A 162 -9.77 -0.59 5.98
N PHE A 163 -8.55 -1.08 6.21
CA PHE A 163 -8.24 -2.01 7.29
C PHE A 163 -8.80 -1.44 8.60
N ASN A 164 -10.00 -1.87 8.97
CA ASN A 164 -10.61 -1.51 10.23
C ASN A 164 -10.24 -2.59 11.23
N TRP A 165 -9.16 -2.36 11.96
CA TRP A 165 -8.70 -3.20 13.06
C TRP A 165 -9.67 -3.11 14.25
N SER A 166 -10.93 -3.50 14.05
CA SER A 166 -11.92 -3.62 15.12
C SER A 166 -11.93 -5.07 15.61
N SER A 167 -11.42 -5.29 16.81
CA SER A 167 -11.54 -6.59 17.45
C SER A 167 -12.87 -6.67 18.20
N ASN A 168 -13.64 -7.72 17.90
CA ASN A 168 -14.46 -8.36 18.92
C ASN A 168 -13.84 -9.75 19.08
N SER A 169 -13.39 -10.09 20.28
CA SER A 169 -12.86 -11.45 20.62
C SER A 169 -11.65 -11.96 19.81
N LYS A 170 -10.64 -11.10 19.54
CA LYS A 170 -9.39 -11.47 18.83
C LYS A 170 -9.56 -11.97 17.39
N LEU A 171 -10.71 -11.66 16.78
CA LEU A 171 -10.94 -11.76 15.35
C LEU A 171 -10.78 -10.36 14.74
N ILE A 172 -9.90 -10.22 13.76
CA ILE A 172 -9.79 -9.02 12.92
C ILE A 172 -10.28 -9.43 11.55
N TYR A 173 -11.24 -8.69 11.00
CA TYR A 173 -11.76 -8.95 9.67
C TYR A 173 -11.81 -7.67 8.84
N ASP A 174 -11.38 -7.80 7.59
CA ASP A 174 -11.70 -6.92 6.46
C ASP A 174 -12.25 -7.83 5.34
N ASP A 175 -12.83 -7.27 4.28
CA ASP A 175 -13.46 -8.05 3.19
C ASP A 175 -12.50 -9.10 2.59
N ASP A 176 -11.19 -8.86 2.66
CA ASP A 176 -10.16 -9.74 2.09
C ASP A 176 -9.30 -10.47 3.13
N VAL A 177 -9.39 -10.16 4.41
CA VAL A 177 -8.48 -10.74 5.41
C VAL A 177 -9.20 -11.04 6.70
N MET A 178 -8.96 -12.24 7.23
CA MET A 178 -9.34 -12.58 8.59
C MET A 178 -8.14 -13.12 9.36
N PHE A 179 -7.94 -12.58 10.57
CA PHE A 179 -6.97 -13.08 11.54
C PHE A 179 -7.66 -13.59 12.79
N ARG A 180 -7.16 -14.70 13.34
CA ARG A 180 -7.35 -15.05 14.74
C ARG A 180 -6.02 -14.95 15.49
N ILE A 181 -6.01 -14.15 16.54
CA ILE A 181 -4.83 -13.97 17.40
C ILE A 181 -5.04 -14.70 18.72
N GLN A 182 -4.02 -15.43 19.15
CA GLN A 182 -3.96 -16.04 20.48
C GLN A 182 -2.52 -16.03 20.97
N ASP A 183 -2.33 -15.77 22.27
CA ASP A 183 -1.00 -15.70 22.90
C ASP A 183 -0.01 -14.80 22.14
N GLN A 184 -0.55 -13.70 21.62
CA GLN A 184 0.12 -12.68 20.81
C GLN A 184 0.54 -13.08 19.38
N HIS A 185 0.12 -14.24 18.91
CA HIS A 185 0.45 -14.75 17.58
C HIS A 185 -0.78 -14.95 16.71
N ILE A 186 -0.62 -14.73 15.40
CA ILE A 186 -1.60 -15.11 14.39
C ILE A 186 -1.62 -16.65 14.27
N LEU A 187 -2.73 -17.27 14.66
CA LEU A 187 -2.91 -18.73 14.61
C LEU A 187 -3.77 -19.17 13.43
N GLU A 188 -4.73 -18.35 13.02
CA GLU A 188 -5.59 -18.62 11.87
C GLU A 188 -5.57 -17.40 10.94
N LEU A 189 -5.44 -17.67 9.65
CA LEU A 189 -5.35 -16.66 8.62
C LEU A 189 -6.18 -17.09 7.41
N SER A 190 -7.10 -16.23 7.00
CA SER A 190 -7.81 -16.35 5.73
C SER A 190 -7.50 -15.12 4.90
N ILE A 191 -7.10 -15.29 3.64
CA ILE A 191 -6.78 -14.16 2.76
C ILE A 191 -7.35 -14.35 1.36
N SER A 192 -8.03 -13.32 0.88
CA SER A 192 -8.35 -13.09 -0.52
C SER A 192 -7.18 -12.38 -1.21
N LEU A 193 -6.42 -13.13 -2.02
CA LEU A 193 -5.26 -12.68 -2.78
C LEU A 193 -5.61 -12.51 -4.26
N ARG A 194 -5.07 -11.48 -4.91
CA ARG A 194 -5.16 -11.32 -6.37
C ARG A 194 -3.96 -11.84 -7.16
N ASN A 195 -2.80 -11.95 -6.52
CA ASN A 195 -1.55 -12.32 -7.19
C ASN A 195 -0.88 -13.55 -6.55
N GLN A 196 -0.08 -13.35 -5.51
CA GLN A 196 0.72 -14.38 -4.87
C GLN A 196 0.72 -14.18 -3.35
N LEU A 197 0.90 -15.28 -2.61
CA LEU A 197 1.14 -15.23 -1.18
C LEU A 197 2.54 -14.63 -0.93
N PRO A 198 2.69 -13.58 -0.11
CA PRO A 198 3.99 -12.97 0.14
C PRO A 198 4.93 -13.93 0.87
N SER A 199 6.21 -13.90 0.54
CA SER A 199 7.20 -14.81 1.13
C SER A 199 7.36 -14.62 2.64
N SER A 200 7.06 -13.42 3.17
CA SER A 200 7.02 -13.11 4.60
C SER A 200 6.01 -13.92 5.40
N ILE A 201 5.14 -14.71 4.74
CA ILE A 201 4.30 -15.71 5.43
C ILE A 201 5.12 -16.60 6.37
N MET A 202 6.40 -16.87 6.04
CA MET A 202 7.33 -17.62 6.91
C MET A 202 7.48 -17.04 8.32
N LEU A 203 7.14 -15.77 8.54
CA LEU A 203 7.24 -15.11 9.85
C LEU A 203 6.14 -15.59 10.81
N LEU A 204 5.02 -16.10 10.30
CA LEU A 204 3.91 -16.61 11.10
C LEU A 204 4.21 -18.03 11.65
N LYS A 205 5.27 -18.18 12.44
CA LYS A 205 5.76 -19.48 12.95
C LYS A 205 4.75 -20.25 13.79
N ASN A 206 3.72 -19.58 14.30
CA ASN A 206 2.65 -20.17 15.09
C ASN A 206 1.37 -20.45 14.30
N LEU A 207 1.33 -20.12 13.01
CA LEU A 207 0.15 -20.34 12.17
C LEU A 207 -0.22 -21.83 12.11
N LYS A 208 -1.49 -22.12 12.40
CA LYS A 208 -2.07 -23.46 12.40
C LYS A 208 -3.03 -23.70 11.26
N ILE A 209 -3.83 -22.68 10.92
CA ILE A 209 -4.84 -22.75 9.87
C ILE A 209 -4.58 -21.64 8.87
N LEU A 210 -4.42 -22.03 7.60
CA LEU A 210 -4.27 -21.11 6.48
C LEU A 210 -5.35 -21.42 5.45
N ASP A 211 -6.26 -20.47 5.24
CA ASP A 211 -7.28 -20.51 4.20
C ASP A 211 -6.88 -19.57 3.07
N LEU A 212 -6.56 -20.17 1.92
CA LEU A 212 -6.28 -19.48 0.67
C LEU A 212 -7.26 -19.94 -0.41
N SER A 213 -8.44 -20.43 0.00
CA SER A 213 -9.47 -20.85 -0.93
C SER A 213 -10.01 -19.67 -1.75
N CYS A 214 -10.57 -19.97 -2.92
CA CYS A 214 -11.22 -18.97 -3.79
C CYS A 214 -10.29 -17.83 -4.21
N ASN A 215 -9.03 -18.15 -4.48
CA ASN A 215 -8.04 -17.22 -5.02
C ASN A 215 -7.65 -17.61 -6.46
N ASN A 216 -6.86 -16.77 -7.12
CA ASN A 216 -6.32 -17.07 -8.46
C ASN A 216 -4.87 -17.58 -8.37
N LEU A 217 -4.53 -18.34 -7.31
CA LEU A 217 -3.15 -18.79 -7.11
C LEU A 217 -2.79 -19.88 -8.12
N THR A 218 -1.60 -19.75 -8.68
CA THR A 218 -1.01 -20.73 -9.61
C THR A 218 0.23 -21.40 -9.03
N ASP A 219 0.82 -20.83 -7.98
CA ASP A 219 1.99 -21.34 -7.27
C ASP A 219 1.99 -20.86 -5.80
N LEU A 220 2.85 -21.45 -4.97
CA LEU A 220 3.06 -21.10 -3.56
C LEU A 220 4.55 -20.79 -3.33
N PRO A 221 4.88 -19.81 -2.47
CA PRO A 221 6.28 -19.52 -2.17
C PRO A 221 6.92 -20.68 -1.40
N ASN A 222 8.19 -20.98 -1.69
CA ASN A 222 8.96 -22.01 -0.94
C ASN A 222 9.00 -21.72 0.57
N SER A 223 8.88 -20.45 0.96
CA SER A 223 8.83 -20.02 2.36
C SER A 223 7.62 -20.57 3.13
N LEU A 224 6.62 -21.14 2.46
CA LEU A 224 5.51 -21.82 3.12
C LEU A 224 5.99 -23.03 3.93
N SER A 225 7.09 -23.69 3.54
CA SER A 225 7.65 -24.84 4.28
C SER A 225 8.23 -24.47 5.65
N ASP A 226 8.45 -23.18 5.90
CA ASP A 226 8.88 -22.67 7.20
C ASP A 226 7.76 -22.57 8.25
N LEU A 227 6.50 -22.81 7.85
CA LEU A 227 5.35 -22.87 8.73
C LEU A 227 5.29 -24.23 9.46
N THR A 228 6.19 -24.40 10.42
CA THR A 228 6.39 -25.68 11.12
C THR A 228 5.23 -26.10 12.03
N LYS A 229 4.22 -25.25 12.24
CA LYS A 229 3.01 -25.56 13.02
C LYS A 229 1.72 -25.57 12.19
N LEU A 230 1.81 -25.47 10.86
CA LEU A 230 0.64 -25.47 9.99
C LEU A 230 0.00 -26.86 9.98
N GLU A 231 -1.23 -26.94 10.48
CA GLU A 231 -2.02 -28.18 10.63
C GLU A 231 -3.07 -28.32 9.51
N SER A 232 -3.62 -27.20 9.03
CA SER A 232 -4.66 -27.17 7.99
C SER A 232 -4.39 -26.11 6.94
N LEU A 233 -4.46 -26.51 5.66
CA LEU A 233 -4.28 -25.64 4.50
C LEU A 233 -5.42 -25.85 3.49
N ASP A 234 -6.18 -24.79 3.21
CA ASP A 234 -7.17 -24.79 2.13
C ASP A 234 -6.65 -24.03 0.90
N LEU A 235 -6.52 -24.73 -0.22
CA LEU A 235 -6.14 -24.22 -1.54
C LEU A 235 -7.26 -24.46 -2.56
N SER A 236 -8.48 -24.78 -2.11
CA SER A 236 -9.57 -25.10 -3.02
C SER A 236 -9.99 -23.88 -3.84
N TRP A 237 -10.55 -24.11 -5.03
CA TRP A 237 -10.97 -23.03 -5.93
C TRP A 237 -9.83 -22.07 -6.28
N ASN A 238 -8.72 -22.63 -6.76
CA ASN A 238 -7.56 -21.90 -7.28
C ASN A 238 -7.23 -22.39 -8.71
N ASP A 239 -6.16 -21.85 -9.29
CA ASP A 239 -5.72 -22.13 -10.66
C ASP A 239 -4.48 -23.05 -10.71
N PHE A 240 -4.23 -23.85 -9.66
CA PHE A 240 -3.09 -24.77 -9.64
C PHE A 240 -3.22 -25.82 -10.73
N LYS A 241 -2.21 -25.89 -11.62
CA LYS A 241 -2.14 -26.89 -12.72
C LYS A 241 -1.36 -28.14 -12.35
N ILE A 242 -0.51 -28.02 -11.34
CA ILE A 242 0.31 -29.07 -10.76
C ILE A 242 0.25 -28.94 -9.24
N ILE A 243 0.56 -30.03 -8.52
CA ILE A 243 0.71 -29.98 -7.07
C ILE A 243 1.99 -29.21 -6.74
N PRO A 244 1.93 -28.09 -5.99
CA PRO A 244 3.12 -27.33 -5.60
C PRO A 244 4.08 -28.19 -4.77
N THR A 245 5.37 -28.20 -5.13
CA THR A 245 6.35 -29.07 -4.47
C THR A 245 6.55 -28.74 -2.99
N VAL A 246 6.34 -27.48 -2.61
CA VAL A 246 6.42 -27.01 -1.22
C VAL A 246 5.46 -27.74 -0.28
N LEU A 247 4.36 -28.31 -0.80
CA LEU A 247 3.42 -29.09 0.01
C LEU A 247 4.07 -30.34 0.61
N ASN A 248 5.09 -30.90 -0.03
CA ASN A 248 5.84 -32.06 0.49
C ASN A 248 6.77 -31.69 1.65
N GLU A 249 7.05 -30.40 1.85
CA GLU A 249 7.98 -29.91 2.87
C GLU A 249 7.26 -29.46 4.16
N LEU A 250 5.92 -29.43 4.15
CA LEU A 250 5.10 -29.07 5.31
C LEU A 250 5.13 -30.17 6.37
N LYS A 251 5.86 -29.91 7.47
CA LYS A 251 6.20 -30.94 8.48
C LYS A 251 5.04 -31.36 9.39
N SER A 252 4.08 -30.47 9.61
CA SER A 252 3.01 -30.66 10.61
C SER A 252 1.61 -30.68 9.98
N ILE A 253 1.53 -30.73 8.65
CA ILE A 253 0.26 -30.64 7.94
C ILE A 253 -0.56 -31.92 8.14
N GLU A 254 -1.81 -31.76 8.54
CA GLU A 254 -2.75 -32.85 8.73
C GLU A 254 -3.83 -32.87 7.65
N LYS A 255 -4.22 -31.68 7.16
CA LYS A 255 -5.29 -31.50 6.19
C LYS A 255 -4.86 -30.54 5.09
N ILE A 256 -4.96 -31.00 3.84
CA ILE A 256 -4.80 -30.16 2.66
C ILE A 256 -6.06 -30.33 1.80
N ASN A 257 -6.71 -29.22 1.47
CA ASN A 257 -7.79 -29.20 0.50
C ASN A 257 -7.31 -28.56 -0.81
N ILE A 258 -7.33 -29.33 -1.90
CA ILE A 258 -6.93 -28.87 -3.24
C ILE A 258 -8.08 -29.01 -4.25
N GLN A 259 -9.31 -29.17 -3.78
CA GLN A 259 -10.47 -29.35 -4.65
C GLN A 259 -10.70 -28.15 -5.58
N ASN A 260 -11.32 -28.39 -6.73
CA ASN A 260 -11.64 -27.32 -7.70
C ASN A 260 -10.41 -26.52 -8.15
N ASN A 261 -9.31 -27.24 -8.40
CA ASN A 261 -8.13 -26.75 -9.11
C ASN A 261 -8.04 -27.40 -10.50
N LEU A 262 -7.05 -26.99 -11.30
CA LEU A 262 -6.76 -27.50 -12.64
C LEU A 262 -5.67 -28.59 -12.63
N ILE A 263 -5.52 -29.31 -11.52
CA ILE A 263 -4.44 -30.28 -11.33
C ILE A 263 -4.67 -31.48 -12.26
N HIS A 264 -3.73 -31.69 -13.18
CA HIS A 264 -3.67 -32.91 -13.99
C HIS A 264 -2.94 -33.99 -13.20
N ILE A 265 -3.64 -35.10 -12.92
CA ILE A 265 -3.11 -36.29 -12.23
C ILE A 265 -2.55 -37.28 -13.25
#